data_AF-A0A9E2NYU9-F1
#
_entry.id   AF-A0A9E2NYU9-F1
#
_cell.length_a   1.000
_cell.length_b   1.000
_cell.length_c   1.000
_cell.angle_alpha   90.00
_cell.angle_beta   90.00
_cell.angle_gamma   90.00
#
_symmetry.space_group_name_H-M   'P 1'
#
loop_
_entity.id
_entity.type
_entity.pdbx_description
1 polymer ?
#
loop_
_entity_poly.entity_id
_entity_poly.type
_entity_poly.pdbx_seq_one_letter_code
_entity_poly.pdbx_strand_id
1 'polypeptide(L)'
;YNSMFERRAKKGQCFFQPYLGCREFSCFFRLVDPGKDSAIPINESRDLGFMLYDMDYSDPQNIKPAFFRAKMENGVIYVPDWNSEEVRK
;
A
#
# COMPACT_ATOMS: atom_id res chain seq x y z
N TYR A 1 9.13 18.62 -2.84
CA TYR A 1 8.89 17.21 -3.22
C TYR A 1 7.41 16.94 -3.54
N ASN A 2 6.48 17.27 -2.64
CA ASN A 2 5.04 17.00 -2.82
C ASN A 2 4.44 17.54 -4.13
N SER A 3 4.74 18.79 -4.50
CA SER A 3 4.27 19.39 -5.77
C SER A 3 4.73 18.65 -7.03
N MET A 4 5.95 18.08 -7.01
CA MET A 4 6.46 17.28 -8.13
C MET A 4 5.73 15.94 -8.23
N PHE A 5 5.46 15.29 -7.10
CA PHE A 5 4.67 14.05 -7.06
C PHE A 5 3.26 14.28 -7.61
N GLU A 6 2.54 15.29 -7.11
CA GLU A 6 1.18 15.58 -7.56
C GLU A 6 1.11 15.86 -9.06
N ARG A 7 2.04 16.66 -9.60
CA ARG A 7 2.08 16.96 -11.03
C ARG A 7 2.29 15.70 -11.87
N ARG A 8 3.16 14.80 -11.42
CA ARG A 8 3.43 13.52 -12.09
C ARG A 8 2.24 12.58 -11.99
N ALA A 9 1.67 12.43 -10.80
CA ALA A 9 0.49 11.61 -10.54
C ALA A 9 -0.73 12.04 -11.36
N LYS A 10 -0.99 13.36 -11.46
CA LYS A 10 -2.07 13.92 -12.30
C LYS A 10 -1.87 13.66 -13.79
N LYS A 11 -0.62 13.62 -14.25
CA LYS A 11 -0.26 13.40 -15.67
C LYS A 11 0.02 11.94 -16.01
N GLY A 12 -0.08 11.02 -15.04
CA GLY A 12 0.33 9.62 -15.22
C GLY A 12 1.82 9.44 -15.53
N GLN A 13 2.67 10.38 -15.14
CA GLN A 13 4.12 10.31 -15.40
C GLN A 13 4.82 9.51 -14.30
N CYS A 14 5.62 8.52 -14.69
CA CYS A 14 6.43 7.70 -13.79
C CYS A 14 7.82 7.46 -14.41
N PHE A 15 8.83 7.22 -13.57
CA PHE A 15 10.17 6.88 -14.06
C PHE A 15 10.22 5.43 -14.56
N PHE A 16 9.61 4.52 -13.80
CA PHE A 16 9.30 3.15 -14.22
C PHE A 16 7.79 2.95 -14.18
N GLN A 17 7.25 2.15 -15.10
CA GLN A 17 5.85 1.74 -15.07
C GLN A 17 5.59 0.97 -13.76
N PRO A 18 4.65 1.40 -12.90
CA PRO A 18 4.30 0.63 -11.71
C PRO A 18 3.62 -0.69 -12.09
N TYR A 19 3.66 -1.65 -11.18
CA TYR A 19 3.13 -2.99 -11.39
C TYR A 19 2.50 -3.55 -10.11
N LEU A 20 1.56 -4.49 -10.25
CA LEU A 20 0.87 -5.15 -9.14
C LEU A 20 1.58 -6.46 -8.78
N GLY A 21 2.55 -6.37 -7.87
CA GLY A 21 3.34 -7.51 -7.40
C GLY A 21 4.47 -7.89 -8.36
N CYS A 22 4.14 -8.37 -9.56
CA CYS A 22 5.10 -8.82 -10.56
C CYS A 22 5.12 -7.91 -11.80
N ARG A 23 6.25 -7.84 -12.52
CA ARG A 23 6.47 -6.90 -13.64
C ARG A 23 5.54 -7.11 -14.83
N GLU A 24 5.00 -8.32 -14.95
CA GLU A 24 4.05 -8.77 -15.97
C GLU A 24 2.69 -8.07 -15.82
N PHE A 25 2.38 -7.56 -14.62
CA PHE A 25 1.10 -6.95 -14.30
C PHE A 25 1.23 -5.43 -14.18
N SER A 26 1.35 -4.76 -15.34
CA SER A 26 1.44 -3.29 -15.40
C SER A 26 0.23 -2.62 -14.73
N CYS A 27 0.48 -1.59 -13.93
CA CYS A 27 -0.53 -0.87 -13.18
C CYS A 27 -0.80 0.50 -13.80
N PHE A 28 -2.07 0.80 -14.06
CA PHE A 28 -2.51 2.15 -14.40
C PHE A 28 -2.96 2.88 -13.14
N PHE A 29 -2.62 4.16 -13.04
CA PHE A 29 -2.94 4.94 -11.85
C PHE A 29 -3.38 6.36 -12.21
N ARG A 30 -4.12 6.95 -11.28
CA ARG A 30 -4.65 8.32 -11.33
C ARG A 30 -4.57 8.90 -9.92
N LEU A 31 -4.31 10.20 -9.81
CA LEU A 31 -4.47 10.89 -8.53
C LEU A 31 -5.95 11.04 -8.20
N VAL A 32 -6.36 10.57 -7.03
CA VAL A 32 -7.72 10.63 -6.49
C VAL A 32 -7.88 11.91 -5.67
N ASP A 33 -8.95 12.68 -5.92
CA ASP A 33 -9.33 13.85 -5.14
C ASP A 33 -10.41 13.44 -4.12
N PRO A 34 -10.12 13.41 -2.81
CA PRO A 34 -11.09 12.97 -1.79
C PRO A 34 -12.42 13.75 -1.80
N GLY A 35 -12.42 14.99 -2.30
CA GLY A 35 -13.62 15.82 -2.37
C GLY A 35 -14.49 15.56 -3.61
N LYS A 36 -13.98 14.86 -4.62
CA LYS A 36 -14.69 14.61 -5.89
C LYS A 36 -14.84 13.12 -6.22
N ASP A 37 -13.85 12.33 -5.82
CA ASP A 37 -13.74 10.92 -6.10
C ASP A 37 -14.04 10.13 -4.83
N SER A 38 -15.31 9.81 -4.59
CA SER A 38 -15.68 8.88 -3.54
C SER A 38 -15.78 7.46 -4.11
N ALA A 39 -14.80 6.61 -3.82
CA ALA A 39 -14.99 5.18 -3.95
C ALA A 39 -15.78 4.70 -2.72
N ILE A 40 -16.88 3.98 -2.93
CA ILE A 40 -17.62 3.35 -1.84
C ILE A 40 -16.92 2.02 -1.54
N PRO A 41 -16.37 1.82 -0.34
CA PRO A 41 -15.79 0.54 0.04
C PRO A 41 -16.83 -0.58 -0.04
N ILE A 42 -16.37 -1.81 -0.25
CA ILE A 42 -17.26 -2.97 -0.17
C ILE A 42 -17.79 -3.11 1.26
N ASN A 43 -19.06 -3.50 1.40
CA ASN A 43 -19.68 -3.71 2.71
C ASN A 43 -19.32 -5.10 3.26
N GLU A 44 -18.03 -5.33 3.48
CA GLU A 44 -17.51 -6.59 3.99
C GLU A 44 -16.51 -6.34 5.13
N SER A 45 -16.62 -7.16 6.18
CA SER A 45 -15.61 -7.23 7.24
C SER A 45 -15.08 -8.66 7.36
N ARG A 46 -13.75 -8.83 7.36
CA ARG A 46 -13.10 -10.14 7.33
C ARG A 46 -11.73 -10.09 8.00
N ASP A 47 -11.40 -11.11 8.79
CA ASP A 47 -10.03 -11.36 9.23
C ASP A 47 -9.26 -12.06 8.10
N LEU A 48 -8.24 -11.39 7.56
CA LEU A 48 -7.41 -11.91 6.46
C LEU A 48 -6.21 -12.71 6.98
N GLY A 49 -6.01 -12.76 8.30
CA GLY A 49 -4.89 -13.44 8.93
C GLY A 49 -3.58 -12.66 8.80
N PHE A 50 -2.46 -13.36 8.94
CA PHE A 50 -1.14 -12.75 8.79
C PHE A 50 -0.84 -12.47 7.31
N MET A 51 -0.52 -11.22 7.02
CA MET A 51 -0.09 -10.76 5.70
C MET A 51 1.27 -10.07 5.79
N LEU A 52 2.02 -10.13 4.69
CA LEU A 52 3.27 -9.41 4.56
C LEU A 52 2.98 -7.91 4.74
N TYR A 53 3.71 -7.27 5.65
CA TYR A 53 3.67 -5.83 5.86
C TYR A 53 4.65 -5.17 4.88
N ASP A 54 5.94 -5.44 5.06
CA ASP A 54 7.05 -4.94 4.24
C ASP A 54 8.31 -5.75 4.57
N MET A 55 9.42 -5.46 3.91
CA MET A 55 10.73 -6.02 4.21
C MET A 55 11.51 -5.07 5.13
N ASP A 56 12.12 -5.61 6.19
CA ASP A 56 13.05 -4.89 7.04
C ASP A 56 14.43 -4.81 6.36
N TYR A 57 14.84 -3.59 6.02
CA TYR A 57 16.11 -3.26 5.38
C TYR A 57 17.15 -2.69 6.35
N SER A 58 16.92 -2.75 7.66
CA SER A 58 17.86 -2.24 8.68
C SER A 58 19.22 -2.93 8.64
N ASP A 59 19.25 -4.22 8.30
CA ASP A 59 20.47 -4.96 7.96
C ASP A 59 20.48 -5.33 6.46
N PRO A 60 21.29 -4.64 5.63
CA PRO A 60 21.37 -4.90 4.20
C PRO A 60 21.86 -6.32 3.84
N GLN A 61 22.54 -7.02 4.76
CA GLN A 61 22.98 -8.39 4.56
C GLN A 61 21.92 -9.42 4.96
N ASN A 62 20.89 -9.00 5.69
CA ASN A 62 19.86 -9.88 6.26
C ASN A 62 18.48 -9.23 6.20
N ILE A 63 17.95 -9.13 4.98
CA ILE A 63 16.62 -8.56 4.72
C ILE A 63 15.56 -9.58 5.17
N LYS A 64 14.69 -9.17 6.10
CA LYS A 64 13.66 -10.05 6.67
C LYS A 64 12.25 -9.55 6.37
N PRO A 65 11.28 -10.45 6.13
CA PRO A 65 9.89 -10.05 5.97
C PRO A 65 9.25 -9.73 7.34
N ALA A 66 8.60 -8.58 7.43
CA ALA A 66 7.72 -8.24 8.55
C ALA A 66 6.27 -8.58 8.21
N PHE A 67 5.50 -8.98 9.21
CA PHE A 67 4.10 -9.39 9.07
C PHE A 67 3.19 -8.66 10.06
N PHE A 68 1.94 -8.46 9.68
CA PHE A 68 0.89 -7.98 10.56
C PHE A 68 -0.39 -8.78 10.35
N ARG A 69 -1.31 -8.77 11.32
CA ARG A 69 -2.60 -9.45 11.19
C ARG A 69 -3.60 -8.50 10.52
N ALA A 70 -3.73 -8.62 9.21
CA ALA A 70 -4.62 -7.78 8.43
C ALA A 70 -6.09 -8.12 8.74
N LYS A 71 -6.86 -7.10 9.10
CA LYS A 71 -8.32 -7.16 9.23
C LYS A 71 -8.94 -6.11 8.32
N MET A 72 -9.94 -6.53 7.58
CA MET A 72 -10.80 -5.67 6.80
C MET A 72 -12.05 -5.35 7.62
N GLU A 73 -12.35 -4.07 7.77
CA GLU A 73 -13.55 -3.56 8.43
C GLU A 73 -14.29 -2.65 7.45
N ASN A 74 -15.48 -3.07 7.01
CA ASN A 74 -16.30 -2.38 6.00
C ASN A 74 -15.49 -1.97 4.75
N GLY A 75 -14.72 -2.91 4.20
CA GLY A 75 -13.90 -2.70 3.01
C GLY A 75 -12.62 -1.91 3.23
N VAL A 76 -12.30 -1.51 4.46
CA VAL A 76 -11.10 -0.75 4.82
C VAL A 76 -10.13 -1.64 5.60
N ILE A 77 -8.86 -1.65 5.21
CA ILE A 77 -7.78 -2.31 5.97
C ILE A 77 -6.93 -1.20 6.59
N TYR A 78 -6.85 -1.18 7.92
CA TYR A 78 -5.95 -0.28 8.64
C TYR A 78 -4.56 -0.91 8.70
N VAL A 79 -3.58 -0.20 8.15
CA VAL A 79 -2.17 -0.60 8.19
C VAL A 79 -1.53 0.07 9.42
N PRO A 80 -1.01 -0.70 10.39
CA PRO A 80 -0.42 -0.13 11.60
C PRO A 80 0.87 0.62 11.31
N ASP A 81 1.33 1.47 12.23
CA ASP A 81 2.66 2.09 12.12
C ASP A 81 3.76 1.00 12.16
N TRP A 82 4.86 1.21 11.43
CA TRP A 82 5.99 0.28 11.40
C TRP A 82 6.55 -0.06 12.79
N ASN A 83 6.48 0.86 13.75
CA ASN A 83 6.99 0.67 15.11
C ASN A 83 5.91 0.18 16.10
N SER A 84 4.70 -0.10 15.64
CA SER A 84 3.65 -0.70 16.46
C SER A 84 4.01 -2.13 16.87
N GLU A 85 3.56 -2.55 18.05
CA GLU A 85 3.67 -3.93 18.54
C GLU A 85 2.89 -4.94 17.67
N GLU A 86 1.97 -4.45 16.84
CA GLU A 86 1.21 -5.25 15.88
C GLU A 86 2.07 -5.79 14.72
N VAL A 87 3.21 -5.13 14.44
CA VAL A 87 4.13 -5.50 13.37
C VAL A 87 5.20 -6.44 13.90
N ARG A 88 5.20 -7.67 13.37
CA ARG A 88 6.18 -8.71 13.70
C ARG A 88 7.30 -8.68 12.68
N LYS A 89 8.47 -8.17 13.07
CA LYS A 89 9.68 -8.06 12.23
C LYS A 89 10.58 -9.29 12.37
#